data_AF-A0A249E419-F1
#
_entry.id   AF-A0A249E419-F1
#
_cell.length_a   1.000
_cell.length_b   1.000
_cell.length_c   1.000
_cell.angle_alpha   90.00
_cell.angle_beta   90.00
_cell.angle_gamma   90.00
#
_symmetry.space_group_name_H-M   'P 1'
#
loop_
_entity.id
_entity.type
_entity.pdbx_description
1 polymer ?
#
loop_
_entity_poly.entity_id
_entity_poly.type
_entity_poly.pdbx_seq_one_letter_code
_entity_poly.pdbx_strand_id
1 'polypeptide(L)' 'MAKNYDSELLQVFPIATPEQKECFELLKKAYVDARYDKNYKITKEQLLYLLERIEKLNNPQL' A
#
# COMPACT_ATOMS: atom_id res chain seq x y z
N MET A 1 -7.10 15.81 -2.35
CA MET A 1 -6.84 14.42 -2.80
C MET A 1 -6.40 14.51 -4.24
N ALA A 2 -5.14 14.20 -4.55
CA ALA A 2 -4.64 14.19 -5.93
C ALA A 2 -5.47 13.15 -6.71
N LYS A 3 -6.31 13.63 -7.63
CA LYS A 3 -7.30 12.81 -8.34
C LYS A 3 -6.73 12.01 -9.51
N ASN A 4 -5.42 12.05 -9.72
CA ASN A 4 -4.73 11.30 -10.76
C ASN A 4 -3.61 10.51 -10.10
N TYR A 5 -3.93 9.35 -9.53
CA TYR A 5 -2.88 8.34 -9.35
C TYR A 5 -2.50 7.92 -10.75
N ASP A 6 -1.22 8.10 -11.09
CA ASP A 6 -0.68 7.74 -12.40
C ASP A 6 -1.07 6.29 -12.74
N SER A 7 -1.38 6.01 -14.00
CA SER A 7 -1.89 4.68 -14.38
C SER A 7 -0.91 3.57 -14.02
N GLU A 8 0.39 3.88 -14.04
CA GLU A 8 1.48 2.98 -13.63
C GLU A 8 1.44 2.68 -12.13
N LEU A 9 1.13 3.68 -11.30
CA LEU A 9 1.03 3.46 -9.87
C LEU A 9 -0.15 2.55 -9.52
N LEU A 10 -1.27 2.64 -10.24
CA LEU A 10 -2.40 1.74 -10.02
C LEU A 10 -2.15 0.31 -10.54
N GLN A 11 -1.22 0.14 -11.49
CA GLN A 11 -0.73 -1.20 -11.84
C GLN A 11 0.08 -1.81 -10.69
N VAL A 12 0.88 -0.99 -10.00
CA VAL A 12 1.75 -1.41 -8.89
C VAL A 12 1.04 -1.42 -7.54
N PHE A 13 -0.01 -0.63 -7.32
CA PHE A 13 -0.86 -0.65 -6.12
C PHE A 13 -2.33 -0.61 -6.59
N PRO A 14 -2.90 -1.78 -6.93
CA PRO A 14 -4.26 -1.87 -7.39
C PRO A 14 -5.17 -1.57 -6.20
N ILE A 15 -6.35 -1.06 -6.51
CA ILE A 15 -7.40 -0.74 -5.52
C ILE A 15 -8.74 -1.32 -5.97
N ALA A 16 -8.69 -2.45 -6.69
CA ALA A 16 -9.88 -3.09 -7.26
C ALA A 16 -10.71 -3.80 -6.19
N THR A 17 -10.07 -4.37 -5.17
CA THR A 17 -10.75 -5.06 -4.07
C THR A 17 -10.75 -4.22 -2.77
N PRO A 18 -11.67 -4.50 -1.82
CA PRO A 18 -11.66 -3.86 -0.51
C PRO A 18 -10.35 -4.05 0.25
N GLU A 19 -9.76 -5.25 0.19
CA GLU A 19 -8.51 -5.60 0.88
C GLU A 19 -7.33 -4.83 0.30
N GLN A 20 -7.32 -4.66 -1.03
CA GLN A 20 -6.32 -3.86 -1.73
C GLN A 20 -6.40 -2.37 -1.35
N LYS A 21 -7.62 -1.83 -1.29
CA LYS A 21 -7.86 -0.45 -0.81
C LYS A 21 -7.40 -0.28 0.63
N GLU A 22 -7.72 -1.24 1.49
CA GLU A 22 -7.31 -1.23 2.90
C GLU A 22 -5.79 -1.24 3.03
N CYS A 23 -5.09 -2.13 2.32
CA CYS A 23 -3.63 -2.17 2.31
C CYS A 23 -3.02 -0.84 1.84
N PHE A 24 -3.59 -0.22 0.79
CA PHE A 24 -3.12 1.07 0.29
C PHE A 24 -3.31 2.21 1.31
N GLU A 25 -4.45 2.24 2.01
CA GLU A 25 -4.66 3.21 3.07
C GLU A 25 -3.77 2.96 4.30
N LEU A 26 -3.53 1.69 4.65
CA LEU A 26 -2.55 1.33 5.70
C LEU A 26 -1.14 1.80 5.35
N LEU A 27 -0.73 1.66 4.07
CA LEU A 27 0.55 2.16 3.58
C LEU A 27 0.66 3.68 3.70
N LYS A 28 -0.39 4.42 3.30
CA LYS A 28 -0.42 5.89 3.40
C LYS A 28 -0.33 6.38 4.85
N LYS A 29 -0.98 5.66 5.77
CA LYS A 29 -0.99 5.99 7.21
C LYS A 29 0.30 5.58 7.92
N ALA A 30 0.97 4.54 7.44
CA ALA A 30 2.12 3.93 8.11
C ALA A 30 3.21 4.93 8.51
N TYR A 31 3.50 5.93 7.67
CA TYR A 31 4.59 6.88 7.93
C TYR A 31 4.43 7.69 9.23
N VAL A 32 3.18 8.03 9.60
CA VAL A 32 2.88 8.83 10.80
C VAL A 32 2.31 7.92 11.89
N ASP A 33 1.29 7.15 11.56
CA ASP A 33 0.48 6.43 12.54
C ASP A 33 1.26 5.25 13.15
N ALA A 34 2.12 4.56 12.39
CA ALA A 34 2.89 3.43 12.94
C ALA A 34 3.88 3.84 14.05
N ARG A 35 4.26 5.13 14.14
CA ARG A 35 5.15 5.65 15.18
C ARG A 35 4.42 6.17 16.41
N TYR A 36 3.20 6.69 16.23
CA TYR A 36 2.54 7.49 17.26
C TYR A 36 1.15 6.96 17.66
N ASP A 37 0.48 6.19 16.80
CA ASP A 37 -0.84 5.63 17.05
C ASP A 37 -0.75 4.16 17.47
N LYS A 38 -1.09 3.90 18.73
CA LYS A 38 -1.16 2.53 19.29
C LYS A 38 -2.27 1.68 18.66
N ASN A 39 -3.21 2.31 17.94
CA ASN A 39 -4.28 1.63 17.22
C ASN A 39 -3.89 1.27 15.79
N TYR A 40 -2.74 1.74 15.30
CA TYR A 40 -2.23 1.30 14.01
C TYR A 40 -1.92 -0.20 14.09
N LYS A 41 -2.66 -0.98 13.29
CA LYS A 41 -2.51 -2.42 13.19
C LYS A 41 -2.46 -2.80 11.72
N ILE A 42 -1.54 -3.70 11.42
CA ILE A 42 -1.37 -4.31 10.12
C ILE A 42 -1.13 -5.80 10.35
N THR A 43 -1.80 -6.67 9.59
CA THR A 43 -1.58 -8.11 9.70
C THR A 43 -0.31 -8.52 8.94
N LYS A 44 0.17 -9.74 9.20
CA LYS A 44 1.32 -10.29 8.49
C LYS A 44 1.03 -10.41 6.99
N GLU A 45 -0.18 -10.82 6.63
CA GLU A 45 -0.62 -11.00 5.25
C GLU A 45 -0.65 -9.65 4.51
N GLN A 46 -1.20 -8.62 5.14
CA GLN A 46 -1.23 -7.26 4.60
C GLN A 46 0.20 -6.70 4.43
N LEU A 47 1.08 -6.94 5.40
CA LEU A 47 2.48 -6.52 5.32
C LEU A 47 3.23 -7.23 4.19
N LEU A 48 3.10 -8.55 4.05
CA LEU A 48 3.72 -9.34 2.98
C LEU A 48 3.22 -8.89 1.60
N TYR A 49 1.93 -8.63 1.48
CA TYR A 49 1.35 -8.06 0.26
C TYR A 49 2.01 -6.72 -0.10
N LEU A 50 2.12 -5.80 0.86
CA LEU A 50 2.75 -4.49 0.63
C LEU A 50 4.23 -4.60 0.24
N LEU A 51 4.98 -5.53 0.83
CA LEU A 51 6.37 -5.80 0.45
C LEU A 51 6.47 -6.24 -1.02
N GLU A 52 5.63 -7.19 -1.45
CA GLU A 52 5.58 -7.63 -2.85
C GLU A 52 5.27 -6.46 -3.81
N ARG A 53 4.35 -5.56 -3.43
CA ARG A 53 4.04 -4.37 -4.23
C ARG A 53 5.22 -3.39 -4.33
N ILE A 54 5.95 -3.19 -3.23
CA ILE A 54 7.15 -2.34 -3.18
C ILE A 54 8.27 -2.93 -4.04
N GLU A 55 8.46 -4.25 -4.01
CA GLU A 55 9.42 -4.93 -4.88
C GLU A 55 9.10 -4.71 -6.36
N LYS A 56 7.82 -4.83 -6.75
CA LYS A 56 7.35 -4.52 -8.11
C LYS A 56 7.55 -3.04 -8.50
N LEU A 57 7.43 -2.12 -7.55
CA LEU A 57 7.72 -0.70 -7.78
C LEU A 57 9.21 -0.46 -8.06
N ASN A 58 10.08 -1.10 -7.27
CA ASN A 58 11.53 -0.90 -7.35
C ASN A 58 12.17 -1.65 -8.53
N ASN A 59 11.57 -2.75 -8.98
CA ASN A 59 12.04 -3.57 -10.11
C ASN A 59 10.93 -3.71 -11.18
N PRO A 60 10.69 -2.69 -12.01
CA PRO A 60 9.57 -2.66 -12.96
C PRO A 60 9.68 -3.64 -14.16
N GLN A 61 10.52 -4.68 -14.15
CA GLN A 61 10.75 -5.59 -15.29
C GLN A 61 10.84 -7.09 -14.94
N LEU A 62 9.86 -7.63 -14.23
CA LEU A 62 9.53 -9.07 -14.28
C LEU A 62 8.07 -9.27 -14.69
#